data_AF-A0A2N2CWE5-F1
#
_entry.id   AF-A0A2N2CWE5-F1
#
_cell.length_a   1.000
_cell.length_b   1.000
_cell.length_c   1.000
_cell.angle_alpha   90.00
_cell.angle_beta   90.00
_cell.angle_gamma   90.00
#
_symmetry.space_group_name_H-M   'P 1'
#
loop_
_entity.id
_entity.type
_entity.pdbx_description
1 polymer ?
#
loop_
_entity_poly.entity_id
_entity_poly.type
_entity_poly.pdbx_seq_one_letter_code
_entity_poly.pdbx_strand_id
1 'polypeptide(L)'
;MSVDKQTNKMSGFKIMKRLAKEIKPVSGYMGLCITGGILGQLTILGTLVAGVGIICTYAGIDMMLSIGQWLVALFICAVLRGPSRYLEQYFGHHVAYKLLAIMRVNIYDNLRKLSPAKMLDKKNGDVVSTAISDIECIEIFFAHTVAPIAIAVVITILSLILCAVIWPMIALVMLPFYLIIGIVIPIFSARSGRDTGRAYRS
;
A
#
# COMPACT_ATOMS: atom_id res chain seq x y z
N MET A 1 -33.85 -11.32 32.94
CA MET A 1 -33.58 -12.41 31.99
C MET A 1 -32.45 -11.96 31.08
N SER A 2 -31.24 -12.42 31.38
CA SER A 2 -29.96 -11.98 30.81
C SER A 2 -29.77 -12.53 29.40
N VAL A 3 -29.80 -11.65 28.39
CA VAL A 3 -29.40 -12.01 27.03
C VAL A 3 -27.87 -12.01 26.98
N ASP A 4 -27.32 -13.21 27.00
CA ASP A 4 -25.91 -13.53 26.81
C ASP A 4 -25.44 -13.01 25.44
N LYS A 5 -24.74 -11.87 25.43
CA LYS A 5 -24.07 -11.32 24.25
C LYS A 5 -22.70 -11.99 24.13
N GLN A 6 -22.69 -13.24 23.68
CA GLN A 6 -21.49 -13.84 23.08
C GLN A 6 -21.22 -13.15 21.74
N THR A 7 -20.64 -11.95 21.78
CA THR A 7 -19.96 -11.38 20.61
C THR A 7 -18.73 -12.24 20.36
N ASN A 8 -18.90 -13.27 19.53
CA ASN A 8 -17.84 -14.04 18.93
C ASN A 8 -16.90 -13.05 18.23
N LYS A 9 -15.81 -12.65 18.91
CA LYS A 9 -14.73 -11.84 18.35
C LYS A 9 -14.08 -12.69 17.26
N MET A 10 -14.66 -12.69 16.07
CA MET A 10 -13.96 -13.19 14.89
C MET A 10 -12.68 -12.38 14.77
N SER A 11 -11.54 -13.04 15.01
CA SER A 11 -10.22 -12.45 14.85
C SER A 11 -10.16 -11.69 13.52
N GLY A 12 -9.72 -10.43 13.52
CA GLY A 12 -9.66 -9.58 12.33
C GLY A 12 -8.95 -10.25 11.15
N PHE A 13 -8.05 -11.19 11.44
CA PHE A 13 -7.40 -12.06 10.49
C PHE A 13 -8.36 -12.96 9.68
N LYS A 14 -9.40 -13.52 10.30
CA LYS A 14 -10.44 -14.34 9.65
C LYS A 14 -11.33 -13.50 8.72
N ILE A 15 -11.63 -12.27 9.13
CA ILE A 15 -12.40 -11.30 8.32
C ILE A 15 -11.56 -10.88 7.10
N MET A 16 -10.29 -10.57 7.30
CA MET A 16 -9.35 -10.18 6.25
C MET A 16 -9.10 -11.31 5.24
N LYS A 17 -8.99 -12.57 5.69
CA LYS A 17 -8.88 -13.76 4.83
C LYS A 17 -10.16 -14.01 4.01
N ARG A 18 -11.33 -13.66 4.55
CA ARG A 18 -12.63 -13.78 3.86
C ARG A 18 -12.79 -12.68 2.81
N LEU A 19 -12.39 -11.44 3.12
CA LEU A 19 -12.35 -10.31 2.17
C LEU A 19 -11.35 -10.56 1.03
N ALA A 20 -10.16 -11.09 1.32
CA ALA A 20 -9.18 -11.45 0.29
C ALA A 20 -9.70 -12.51 -0.70
N LYS A 21 -10.60 -13.40 -0.25
CA LYS A 21 -11.22 -14.44 -1.09
C LYS A 21 -12.32 -13.87 -2.01
N GLU A 22 -13.00 -12.81 -1.58
CA GLU A 22 -14.00 -12.06 -2.37
C GLU A 22 -13.35 -11.14 -3.42
N ILE A 23 -12.12 -10.65 -3.19
CA ILE A 23 -11.36 -9.78 -4.12
C ILE A 23 -10.67 -10.56 -5.25
N LYS A 24 -10.82 -11.91 -5.28
CA LYS A 24 -10.24 -12.81 -6.30
C LYS A 24 -10.28 -12.29 -7.75
N PRO A 25 -11.38 -11.72 -8.28
CA PRO A 25 -11.43 -11.31 -9.69
C PRO A 25 -10.56 -10.09 -10.04
N VAL A 26 -10.05 -9.35 -9.04
CA VAL A 26 -9.19 -8.16 -9.25
C VAL A 26 -7.74 -8.39 -8.78
N SER A 27 -7.47 -9.57 -8.21
CA SER A 27 -6.15 -9.94 -7.67
C SER A 27 -5.03 -9.98 -8.73
N GLY A 28 -5.36 -10.33 -9.99
CA GLY A 28 -4.38 -10.35 -11.08
C GLY A 28 -3.81 -8.96 -11.39
N TYR A 29 -4.69 -7.95 -11.46
CA TYR A 29 -4.28 -6.55 -11.67
C TYR A 29 -3.52 -5.99 -10.47
N MET A 30 -3.88 -6.40 -9.25
CA MET A 30 -3.12 -6.02 -8.06
C MET A 30 -1.71 -6.63 -8.07
N GLY A 31 -1.56 -7.87 -8.56
CA GLY A 31 -0.24 -8.47 -8.78
C GLY A 31 0.62 -7.64 -9.75
N LEU A 32 0.06 -7.21 -10.88
CA LEU A 32 0.73 -6.35 -11.85
C LEU A 32 1.09 -4.97 -11.27
N CYS A 33 0.23 -4.41 -10.43
CA CYS A 33 0.51 -3.17 -9.70
C CYS A 33 1.74 -3.34 -8.80
N ILE A 34 1.77 -4.39 -8.00
CA ILE A 34 2.87 -4.66 -7.06
C ILE A 34 4.16 -4.96 -7.80
N THR A 35 4.14 -5.75 -8.88
CA THR A 35 5.36 -6.01 -9.67
C THR A 35 5.88 -4.74 -10.34
N GLY A 36 5.00 -3.91 -10.89
CA GLY A 36 5.35 -2.60 -11.44
C GLY A 36 5.97 -1.68 -10.38
N GLY A 37 5.40 -1.64 -9.17
CA GLY A 37 5.92 -0.85 -8.07
C GLY A 37 7.26 -1.36 -7.52
N ILE A 38 7.44 -2.68 -7.42
CA ILE A 38 8.73 -3.29 -7.07
C ILE A 38 9.79 -2.92 -8.09
N LEU A 39 9.49 -3.07 -9.39
CA LEU A 39 10.40 -2.65 -10.47
C LEU A 39 10.72 -1.16 -10.36
N GLY A 40 9.72 -0.32 -10.10
CA GLY A 40 9.90 1.11 -9.86
C GLY A 40 10.87 1.38 -8.73
N GLN A 41 10.71 0.72 -7.59
CA GLN A 41 11.60 0.91 -6.45
C GLN A 41 13.00 0.34 -6.70
N LEU A 42 13.13 -0.76 -7.45
CA LEU A 42 14.42 -1.30 -7.88
C LEU A 42 15.17 -0.33 -8.81
N THR A 43 14.48 0.35 -9.73
CA THR A 43 15.12 1.37 -10.58
C THR A 43 15.63 2.55 -9.75
N ILE A 44 14.91 2.96 -8.69
CA ILE A 44 15.38 4.00 -7.77
C ILE A 44 16.66 3.56 -7.07
N LEU A 45 16.68 2.36 -6.50
CA LEU A 45 17.88 1.80 -5.88
C LEU A 45 19.03 1.66 -6.89
N GLY A 46 18.73 1.21 -8.11
CA GLY A 46 19.69 1.12 -9.21
C GLY A 46 20.31 2.47 -9.59
N THR A 47 19.51 3.55 -9.63
CA THR A 47 20.06 4.90 -9.87
C THR A 47 21.00 5.36 -8.75
N LEU A 48 20.71 5.03 -7.50
CA LEU A 48 21.58 5.36 -6.37
C LEU A 48 22.90 4.59 -6.45
N VAL A 49 22.84 3.28 -6.69
CA VAL A 49 24.03 2.43 -6.84
C VAL A 49 24.88 2.88 -8.03
N ALA A 50 24.25 3.18 -9.17
CA ALA A 50 24.96 3.69 -10.33
C ALA A 50 25.62 5.05 -10.08
N GLY A 51 24.94 5.95 -9.36
CA GLY A 51 25.50 7.24 -8.94
C GLY A 51 26.74 7.08 -8.05
N VAL A 52 26.68 6.20 -7.05
CA VAL A 52 27.84 5.86 -6.20
C VAL A 52 28.96 5.25 -7.05
N GLY A 53 28.64 4.34 -7.97
CA GLY A 53 29.61 3.72 -8.88
C GLY A 53 30.39 4.72 -9.73
N ILE A 54 29.72 5.75 -10.28
CA ILE A 54 30.36 6.84 -11.04
C ILE A 54 31.32 7.63 -10.14
N ILE A 55 30.90 7.98 -8.93
CA ILE A 55 31.73 8.77 -8.01
C ILE A 55 32.97 7.97 -7.58
N CYS A 56 32.80 6.69 -7.23
CA CYS A 56 33.91 5.83 -6.82
C CYS A 56 34.92 5.60 -7.94
N THR A 57 34.45 5.31 -9.15
CA THR A 57 35.32 5.12 -10.32
C THR A 57 36.07 6.40 -10.69
N TYR A 58 35.41 7.56 -10.61
CA TYR A 58 36.05 8.86 -10.81
C TYR A 58 37.10 9.18 -9.74
N ALA A 59 36.87 8.77 -8.49
CA ALA A 59 37.80 8.92 -7.39
C ALA A 59 39.01 7.94 -7.43
N GLY A 60 39.09 7.07 -8.44
CA GLY A 60 40.17 6.09 -8.57
C GLY A 60 40.01 4.84 -7.70
N ILE A 61 38.81 4.58 -7.18
CA ILE A 61 38.48 3.32 -6.50
C ILE A 61 38.16 2.28 -7.57
N ASP A 62 38.93 1.19 -7.62
CA ASP A 62 38.68 0.09 -8.54
C ASP A 62 37.29 -0.52 -8.29
N MET A 63 36.42 -0.33 -9.27
CA MET A 63 35.08 -0.90 -9.31
C MET A 63 34.95 -1.79 -10.53
N MET A 64 34.02 -2.76 -10.48
CA MET A 64 33.84 -3.77 -11.52
C MET A 64 33.45 -3.20 -12.90
N LEU A 65 32.86 -2.01 -12.95
CA LEU A 65 32.36 -1.38 -14.17
C LEU A 65 33.07 -0.06 -14.45
N SER A 66 33.24 0.26 -15.73
CA SER A 66 33.73 1.57 -16.19
C SER A 66 32.69 2.67 -16.00
N ILE A 67 33.13 3.93 -15.91
CA ILE A 67 32.27 5.12 -15.84
C ILE A 67 31.20 5.10 -16.95
N GLY A 68 31.57 4.75 -18.18
CA GLY A 68 30.63 4.67 -19.30
C GLY A 68 29.52 3.63 -19.08
N GLN A 69 29.86 2.48 -18.50
CA GLN A 69 28.89 1.43 -18.18
C GLN A 69 27.96 1.85 -17.03
N TRP A 70 28.50 2.54 -16.02
CA TRP A 70 27.67 3.09 -14.95
C TRP A 70 26.71 4.16 -15.46
N LEU A 71 27.13 5.03 -16.38
CA LEU A 71 26.24 6.02 -17.02
C LEU A 71 25.11 5.35 -17.81
N VAL A 72 25.42 4.28 -18.55
CA VAL A 72 24.40 3.50 -19.26
C VAL A 72 23.42 2.85 -18.28
N ALA A 73 23.91 2.25 -17.19
CA ALA A 73 23.07 1.67 -16.15
C ALA A 73 22.15 2.72 -15.49
N LEU A 74 22.70 3.90 -15.18
CA LEU A 74 21.97 5.03 -14.64
C LEU A 74 20.86 5.48 -15.60
N PHE A 75 21.18 5.63 -16.89
CA PHE A 75 20.22 6.02 -17.91
C PHE A 75 19.09 5.00 -18.06
N ILE A 76 19.42 3.70 -18.12
CA ILE A 76 18.42 2.63 -18.18
C ILE A 76 17.49 2.67 -16.97
N CYS A 77 18.03 2.80 -15.76
CA CYS A 77 17.23 2.89 -14.55
C CYS A 77 16.34 4.15 -14.54
N ALA A 78 16.86 5.29 -14.99
CA ALA A 78 16.11 6.54 -15.08
C ALA A 78 14.94 6.43 -16.08
N VAL A 79 15.16 5.81 -17.24
CA VAL A 79 14.12 5.60 -18.26
C VAL A 79 13.06 4.61 -17.77
N LEU A 80 13.47 3.48 -17.17
CA LEU A 80 12.54 2.46 -16.68
C LEU A 80 11.69 2.93 -15.49
N ARG A 81 12.14 3.96 -14.76
CA ARG A 81 11.41 4.52 -13.62
C ARG A 81 10.03 5.06 -14.02
N GLY A 82 9.94 5.76 -15.15
CA GLY A 82 8.70 6.36 -15.63
C GLY A 82 7.59 5.31 -15.88
N PRO A 83 7.83 4.34 -16.78
CA PRO A 83 6.87 3.27 -17.06
C PRO A 83 6.50 2.46 -15.81
N SER A 84 7.47 2.10 -14.96
CA SER A 84 7.21 1.31 -13.76
C SER A 84 6.24 2.01 -12.80
N ARG A 85 6.48 3.31 -12.55
CA ARG A 85 5.61 4.14 -11.71
C ARG A 85 4.23 4.40 -12.33
N TYR A 86 4.17 4.46 -13.66
CA TYR A 86 2.91 4.58 -14.37
C TYR A 86 2.06 3.29 -14.24
N LEU A 87 2.67 2.12 -14.44
CA LEU A 87 1.98 0.83 -14.30
C LEU A 87 1.44 0.64 -12.88
N GLU A 88 2.23 0.96 -11.85
CA GLU A 88 1.80 0.90 -10.45
C GLU A 88 0.55 1.76 -10.21
N GLN A 89 0.60 3.05 -10.58
CA GLN A 89 -0.54 3.96 -10.38
C GLN A 89 -1.77 3.53 -11.19
N TYR A 90 -1.58 3.17 -12.47
CA TYR A 90 -2.67 2.80 -13.36
C TYR A 90 -3.42 1.57 -12.83
N PHE A 91 -2.70 0.49 -12.51
CA PHE A 91 -3.34 -0.72 -11.99
C PHE A 91 -3.90 -0.53 -10.58
N GLY A 92 -3.23 0.27 -9.74
CA GLY A 92 -3.73 0.61 -8.40
C GLY A 92 -5.10 1.28 -8.46
N HIS A 93 -5.24 2.33 -9.28
CA HIS A 93 -6.52 3.01 -9.49
C HIS A 93 -7.54 2.13 -10.22
N HIS A 94 -7.12 1.33 -11.19
CA HIS A 94 -8.03 0.41 -11.88
C HIS A 94 -8.70 -0.56 -10.89
N VAL A 95 -7.92 -1.13 -9.97
CA VAL A 95 -8.47 -2.00 -8.91
C VAL A 95 -9.40 -1.22 -7.99
N ALA A 96 -8.98 -0.03 -7.55
CA ALA A 96 -9.74 0.81 -6.65
C ALA A 96 -11.11 1.21 -7.24
N TYR A 97 -11.15 1.74 -8.46
CA TYR A 97 -12.39 2.14 -9.13
C TYR A 97 -13.32 0.97 -9.41
N LYS A 98 -12.79 -0.20 -9.77
CA LYS A 98 -13.61 -1.39 -9.98
C LYS A 98 -14.30 -1.84 -8.70
N LEU A 99 -13.58 -1.82 -7.57
CA LEU A 99 -14.15 -2.12 -6.25
C LEU A 99 -15.18 -1.06 -5.83
N LEU A 100 -14.87 0.22 -6.06
CA LEU A 100 -15.78 1.33 -5.82
C LEU A 100 -17.12 1.14 -6.54
N ALA A 101 -17.08 0.79 -7.84
CA ALA A 101 -18.27 0.56 -8.66
C ALA A 101 -19.13 -0.59 -8.12
N ILE A 102 -18.51 -1.73 -7.77
CA ILE A 102 -19.22 -2.89 -7.23
C ILE A 102 -19.94 -2.55 -5.92
N MET A 103 -19.27 -1.84 -5.01
CA MET A 103 -19.87 -1.48 -3.73
C MET A 103 -20.99 -0.46 -3.86
N ARG A 104 -20.84 0.53 -4.75
CA ARG A 104 -21.91 1.50 -5.03
C ARG A 104 -23.18 0.77 -5.46
N VAL A 105 -23.09 -0.16 -6.41
CA VAL A 105 -24.26 -0.94 -6.87
C VAL A 105 -24.89 -1.73 -5.72
N ASN A 106 -24.09 -2.46 -4.93
CA ASN A 106 -24.60 -3.25 -3.80
C ASN A 106 -25.30 -2.39 -2.75
N ILE A 107 -24.80 -1.19 -2.47
CA ILE A 107 -25.41 -0.27 -1.49
C ILE A 107 -26.73 0.28 -2.02
N TYR A 108 -26.80 0.70 -3.29
CA TYR A 108 -28.04 1.16 -3.90
C TYR A 108 -29.11 0.06 -3.94
N ASP A 109 -28.74 -1.17 -4.27
CA ASP A 109 -29.67 -2.31 -4.29
C ASP A 109 -30.21 -2.65 -2.90
N ASN A 110 -29.36 -2.60 -1.88
CA ASN A 110 -29.79 -2.84 -0.51
C ASN A 110 -30.68 -1.70 0.02
N LEU A 111 -30.34 -0.44 -0.27
CA LEU A 111 -31.18 0.71 0.09
C LEU A 111 -32.57 0.62 -0.55
N ARG A 112 -32.64 0.25 -1.83
CA ARG A 112 -33.91 0.08 -2.55
C ARG A 112 -34.81 -1.00 -1.93
N LYS A 113 -34.22 -2.08 -1.40
CA LYS A 113 -34.96 -3.18 -0.74
C LYS A 113 -35.43 -2.81 0.67
N LEU A 114 -34.67 -2.00 1.41
CA LEU A 114 -34.91 -1.75 2.82
C LEU A 114 -36.03 -0.74 3.10
N SER A 115 -36.35 0.19 2.20
CA SER A 115 -37.58 1.00 2.32
C SER A 115 -37.78 1.98 1.15
N PRO A 116 -38.90 1.88 0.40
CA PRO A 116 -39.38 2.97 -0.44
C PRO A 116 -40.00 4.14 0.34
N ALA A 117 -40.47 3.92 1.58
CA ALA A 117 -41.35 4.86 2.30
C ALA A 117 -40.69 5.71 3.42
N LYS A 118 -39.50 5.35 3.91
CA LYS A 118 -38.81 6.04 5.01
C LYS A 118 -37.64 6.94 4.57
N MET A 119 -37.26 7.00 3.29
CA MET A 119 -36.12 7.82 2.83
C MET A 119 -36.37 9.34 2.83
N LEU A 120 -37.58 9.81 3.15
CA LEU A 120 -37.96 11.23 3.18
C LEU A 120 -37.50 11.99 4.45
N ASP A 121 -37.00 11.28 5.45
CA ASP A 121 -36.59 11.90 6.72
C ASP A 121 -35.11 12.34 6.67
N LYS A 122 -34.81 13.56 7.13
CA LYS A 122 -33.47 14.20 7.02
C LYS A 122 -32.34 13.35 7.63
N LYS A 123 -32.67 12.51 8.62
CA LYS A 123 -31.74 11.55 9.27
C LYS A 123 -31.29 10.40 8.37
N ASN A 124 -32.08 10.05 7.34
CA ASN A 124 -31.76 8.94 6.45
C ASN A 124 -30.87 9.37 5.28
N GLY A 125 -30.90 10.65 4.89
CA GLY A 125 -29.94 11.25 3.95
C GLY A 125 -28.50 11.24 4.49
N ASP A 126 -28.34 11.43 5.80
CA ASP A 126 -27.04 11.37 6.49
C ASP A 126 -26.41 9.96 6.46
N VAL A 127 -27.25 8.92 6.60
CA VAL A 127 -26.81 7.51 6.50
C VAL A 127 -26.32 7.18 5.10
N VAL A 128 -27.03 7.65 4.07
CA VAL A 128 -26.62 7.45 2.66
C VAL A 128 -25.34 8.22 2.36
N SER A 129 -25.22 9.48 2.82
CA SER A 129 -24.02 10.28 2.63
C SER A 129 -22.80 9.66 3.31
N THR A 130 -22.96 9.19 4.56
CA THR A 130 -21.87 8.53 5.30
C THR A 130 -21.44 7.24 4.59
N ALA A 131 -22.39 6.44 4.09
CA ALA A 131 -22.07 5.23 3.34
C ALA A 131 -21.29 5.53 2.04
N ILE A 132 -21.63 6.60 1.33
CA ILE A 132 -20.89 7.02 0.14
C ILE A 132 -19.47 7.47 0.50
N SER A 133 -19.30 8.24 1.59
CA SER A 133 -17.98 8.65 2.08
C SER A 133 -17.11 7.45 2.50
N ASP A 134 -17.70 6.44 3.16
CA ASP A 134 -17.00 5.21 3.52
C ASP A 134 -16.56 4.41 2.27
N ILE A 135 -17.38 4.40 1.21
CA ILE A 135 -17.01 3.78 -0.07
C ILE A 135 -15.83 4.51 -0.72
N GLU A 136 -15.79 5.84 -0.68
CA GLU A 136 -14.66 6.62 -1.20
C GLU A 136 -13.36 6.35 -0.44
N CYS A 137 -13.44 6.12 0.87
CA CYS A 137 -12.29 5.70 1.66
C CYS A 137 -11.65 4.38 1.13
N ILE A 138 -12.45 3.51 0.53
CA ILE A 138 -11.97 2.25 -0.02
C ILE A 138 -11.13 2.47 -1.29
N GLU A 139 -11.39 3.51 -2.08
CA GLU A 139 -10.53 3.88 -3.21
C GLU A 139 -9.10 4.18 -2.71
N ILE A 140 -9.00 5.09 -1.74
CA ILE A 140 -7.74 5.51 -1.14
C ILE A 140 -7.02 4.32 -0.48
N PHE A 141 -7.78 3.46 0.19
CA PHE A 141 -7.23 2.27 0.83
C PHE A 141 -6.56 1.34 -0.20
N PHE A 142 -7.23 1.00 -1.30
CA PHE A 142 -6.65 0.09 -2.28
C PHE A 142 -5.57 0.73 -3.16
N ALA A 143 -5.78 1.96 -3.63
CA ALA A 143 -4.85 2.65 -4.53
C ALA A 143 -3.59 3.15 -3.81
N HIS A 144 -3.71 3.59 -2.56
CA HIS A 144 -2.64 4.33 -1.87
C HIS A 144 -2.22 3.74 -0.52
N THR A 145 -2.82 2.63 -0.08
CA THR A 145 -2.41 1.98 1.18
C THR A 145 -1.98 0.53 0.94
N VAL A 146 -2.83 -0.30 0.36
CA VAL A 146 -2.56 -1.75 0.21
C VAL A 146 -1.35 -2.02 -0.68
N ALA A 147 -1.34 -1.46 -1.90
CA ALA A 147 -0.24 -1.68 -2.85
C ALA A 147 1.09 -1.09 -2.34
N PRO A 148 1.16 0.18 -1.89
CA PRO A 148 2.41 0.74 -1.36
C PRO A 148 2.95 -0.01 -0.15
N ILE A 149 2.10 -0.48 0.77
CA ILE A 149 2.54 -1.27 1.92
C ILE A 149 3.12 -2.61 1.46
N ALA A 150 2.48 -3.30 0.52
CA ALA A 150 2.99 -4.56 -0.02
C ALA A 150 4.36 -4.38 -0.68
N ILE A 151 4.51 -3.33 -1.50
CA ILE A 151 5.78 -2.97 -2.14
C ILE A 151 6.84 -2.66 -1.09
N ALA A 152 6.52 -1.84 -0.09
CA ALA A 152 7.45 -1.48 0.98
C ALA A 152 7.95 -2.70 1.76
N VAL A 153 7.06 -3.63 2.12
CA VAL A 153 7.44 -4.88 2.80
C VAL A 153 8.39 -5.71 1.94
N VAL A 154 8.06 -5.92 0.67
CA VAL A 154 8.89 -6.72 -0.25
C VAL A 154 10.27 -6.09 -0.44
N ILE A 155 10.33 -4.78 -0.68
CA ILE A 155 11.59 -4.07 -0.88
C ILE A 155 12.43 -4.06 0.39
N THR A 156 11.83 -3.91 1.57
CA THR A 156 12.54 -3.97 2.85
C THR A 156 13.15 -5.34 3.10
N ILE A 157 12.43 -6.41 2.77
CA ILE A 157 12.96 -7.78 2.89
C ILE A 157 14.10 -7.98 1.88
N LEU A 158 13.92 -7.57 0.63
CA LEU A 158 14.93 -7.69 -0.41
C LEU A 158 16.20 -6.90 -0.05
N SER A 159 16.07 -5.68 0.46
CA SER A 159 17.21 -4.86 0.87
C SER A 159 17.97 -5.49 2.03
N LEU A 160 17.26 -6.02 3.04
CA LEU A 160 17.88 -6.74 4.15
C LEU A 160 18.65 -7.98 3.69
N ILE A 161 18.06 -8.78 2.79
CA ILE A 161 18.71 -9.97 2.22
C ILE A 161 19.97 -9.55 1.45
N LEU A 162 19.86 -8.54 0.58
CA LEU A 162 21.00 -8.07 -0.21
C LEU A 162 22.13 -7.55 0.69
N CYS A 163 21.81 -6.73 1.69
CA CYS A 163 22.78 -6.25 2.66
C CYS A 163 23.41 -7.40 3.47
N ALA A 164 22.63 -8.42 3.83
CA ALA A 164 23.13 -9.57 4.58
C ALA A 164 24.12 -10.42 3.75
N VAL A 165 23.87 -10.55 2.44
CA VAL A 165 24.78 -11.25 1.51
C VAL A 165 26.09 -10.47 1.32
N ILE A 166 26.02 -9.14 1.21
CA ILE A 166 27.21 -8.31 1.04
C ILE A 166 28.01 -8.27 2.34
N TRP A 167 27.39 -7.84 3.45
CA TRP A 167 28.01 -7.74 4.78
C TRP A 167 26.95 -7.88 5.89
N PRO A 168 26.90 -9.02 6.61
CA PRO A 168 25.86 -9.31 7.59
C PRO A 168 25.68 -8.26 8.69
N MET A 169 26.76 -7.58 9.10
CA MET A 169 26.68 -6.54 10.13
C MET A 169 25.82 -5.35 9.70
N ILE A 170 25.83 -4.97 8.42
CA ILE A 170 25.02 -3.85 7.92
C ILE A 170 23.54 -4.18 8.05
N ALA A 171 23.14 -5.40 7.70
CA ALA A 171 21.76 -5.84 7.83
C ALA A 171 21.28 -5.83 9.30
N LEU A 172 22.15 -6.24 10.23
CA LEU A 172 21.83 -6.26 11.66
C LEU A 172 21.63 -4.84 12.20
N VAL A 173 22.43 -3.88 11.75
CA VAL A 173 22.25 -2.46 12.09
C VAL A 173 21.00 -1.86 11.46
N MET A 174 20.66 -2.21 10.21
CA MET A 174 19.48 -1.65 9.51
C MET A 174 18.15 -2.18 10.06
N LEU A 175 18.12 -3.42 10.53
CA LEU A 175 16.91 -4.08 11.03
C LEU A 175 16.12 -3.26 12.07
N PRO A 176 16.71 -2.73 13.17
CA PRO A 176 15.97 -1.92 14.12
C PRO A 176 15.40 -0.64 13.49
N PHE A 177 16.11 0.01 12.56
CA PHE A 177 15.59 1.20 11.87
C PHE A 177 14.37 0.87 11.02
N TYR A 178 14.40 -0.24 10.28
CA TYR A 178 13.24 -0.68 9.51
C TYR A 178 12.04 -1.03 10.38
N LEU A 179 12.26 -1.64 11.56
CA LEU A 179 11.18 -1.91 12.51
C LEU A 179 10.59 -0.61 13.08
N ILE A 180 11.43 0.37 13.40
CA ILE A 180 10.96 1.67 13.91
C ILE A 180 10.12 2.37 12.84
N ILE A 181 10.64 2.49 11.62
CA ILE A 181 9.98 3.23 10.54
C ILE A 181 8.73 2.50 10.05
N GLY A 182 8.81 1.17 9.87
CA GLY A 182 7.73 0.37 9.31
C GLY A 182 6.62 0.01 10.29
N ILE A 183 6.89 -0.01 11.60
CA ILE A 183 5.92 -0.49 12.60
C ILE A 183 5.67 0.58 13.67
N VAL A 184 6.72 1.09 14.32
CA VAL A 184 6.56 1.97 15.49
C VAL A 184 5.91 3.29 15.09
N ILE A 185 6.39 3.94 14.01
CA ILE A 185 5.86 5.22 13.53
C ILE A 185 4.38 5.10 13.10
N PRO A 186 3.98 4.13 12.24
CA PRO A 186 2.57 3.96 11.87
C PRO A 186 1.65 3.67 13.06
N ILE A 187 2.09 2.84 14.02
CA ILE A 187 1.28 2.54 15.21
C ILE A 187 1.09 3.78 16.06
N PHE A 188 2.15 4.57 16.27
CA PHE A 188 2.06 5.80 17.04
C PHE A 188 1.15 6.83 16.36
N SER A 189 1.32 7.03 15.05
CA SER A 189 0.47 7.91 14.24
C SER A 189 -1.01 7.47 14.28
N ALA A 190 -1.28 6.17 14.11
CA ALA A 190 -2.63 5.63 14.18
C ALA A 190 -3.27 5.70 15.57
N ARG A 191 -2.47 5.74 16.65
CA ARG A 191 -2.99 5.98 18.01
C ARG A 191 -3.35 7.45 18.18
N SER A 192 -2.44 8.36 17.84
CA SER A 192 -2.68 9.80 17.98
C SER A 192 -3.90 10.27 17.19
N GLY A 193 -4.11 9.76 15.96
CA GLY A 193 -5.28 10.11 15.17
C GLY A 193 -6.62 9.64 15.76
N ARG A 194 -6.63 8.54 16.53
CA ARG A 194 -7.84 8.05 17.21
C ARG A 194 -8.21 8.89 18.41
N ASP A 195 -7.21 9.42 19.11
CA ASP A 195 -7.43 10.25 20.29
C ASP A 195 -7.98 11.64 19.90
N THR A 196 -7.47 12.23 18.82
CA THR A 196 -8.01 13.49 18.27
C THR A 196 -9.43 13.32 17.71
N GLY A 197 -9.73 12.20 17.05
CA GLY A 197 -11.08 11.91 16.55
C GLY A 197 -12.13 11.66 17.65
N ARG A 198 -11.70 11.25 18.85
CA ARG A 198 -12.57 11.15 20.03
C ARG A 198 -12.82 12.52 20.66
N ALA A 199 -11.83 13.39 20.69
CA ALA A 199 -11.96 14.75 21.24
C ALA A 199 -12.93 15.64 20.45
N TYR A 200 -13.10 15.42 19.14
CA TYR A 200 -14.08 16.15 18.32
C TYR A 200 -15.52 15.63 18.45
N ARG A 201 -15.73 14.47 19.08
CA ARG A 201 -17.05 13.84 19.26
C ARG A 201 -17.62 13.98 20.69
N SER A 202 -16.87 14.60 21.61
CA SER A 202 -17.32 15.00 22.95
C SER A 202 -17.65 16.48 22.97
#